data_AF-A0A935LQB4-F1
#
_entry.id   AF-A0A935LQB4-F1
#
_cell.length_a   1.000
_cell.length_b   1.000
_cell.length_c   1.000
_cell.angle_alpha   90.00
_cell.angle_beta   90.00
_cell.angle_gamma   90.00
#
_symmetry.space_group_name_H-M   'P 1'
#
loop_
_entity.id
_entity.type
_entity.pdbx_description
1 polymer ?
#
loop_
_entity_poly.entity_id
_entity_poly.type
_entity_poly.pdbx_seq_one_letter_code
_entity_poly.pdbx_strand_id
1 'polypeptide(L)'
;MQNILAILTVIVTAMVKFLFTGLVSYGLGFTFMETFIYMAIGSSLGMAIFYLAGRRVLEWFRQRFIRRSLERKAKGLPPKRVFTRTNRMIVKLKGSYGLFGLAVLAPPTLSVPITAVVAAKYFRHDRRTLPTLLISVIIWSVVLSAAWGGIR
;
A
#
# COMPACT_ATOMS: atom_id res chain seq x y z
N MET A 1 14.11 26.97 -7.08
CA MET A 1 12.99 26.14 -7.59
C MET A 1 13.39 24.70 -7.91
N GLN A 2 14.62 24.44 -8.41
CA GLN A 2 15.09 23.10 -8.77
C GLN A 2 15.07 22.09 -7.59
N ASN A 3 15.45 22.51 -6.37
CA ASN A 3 15.47 21.62 -5.21
C ASN A 3 14.07 21.17 -4.76
N ILE A 4 13.06 22.05 -4.82
CA ILE A 4 11.69 21.72 -4.36
C ILE A 4 11.06 20.69 -5.29
N LEU A 5 11.22 20.85 -6.60
CA LEU A 5 10.72 19.89 -7.58
C LEU A 5 11.39 18.52 -7.40
N ALA A 6 12.71 18.49 -7.22
CA ALA A 6 13.44 17.25 -6.96
C ALA A 6 12.94 16.51 -5.70
N ILE A 7 12.73 17.24 -4.60
CA ILE A 7 12.18 16.67 -3.36
C ILE A 7 10.78 16.11 -3.59
N LEU A 8 9.90 16.87 -4.26
CA LEU A 8 8.55 16.42 -4.58
C LEU A 8 8.56 15.18 -5.48
N THR A 9 9.46 15.11 -6.46
CA THR A 9 9.62 13.93 -7.31
C THR A 9 9.99 12.70 -6.49
N VAL A 10 10.91 12.81 -5.54
CA VAL A 10 11.29 11.70 -4.65
C VAL A 10 10.10 11.28 -3.78
N ILE A 11 9.40 12.22 -3.15
CA ILE A 11 8.23 11.93 -2.29
C ILE A 11 7.11 11.24 -3.09
N VAL A 12 6.73 11.77 -4.26
CA VAL A 12 5.69 11.18 -5.11
C VAL A 12 6.10 9.81 -5.62
N THR A 13 7.38 9.63 -5.97
CA THR A 13 7.91 8.33 -6.35
C THR A 13 7.83 7.34 -5.19
N ALA A 14 8.16 7.76 -3.96
CA ALA A 14 8.02 6.92 -2.75
C ALA A 14 6.58 6.48 -2.51
N MET A 15 5.61 7.36 -2.78
CA MET A 15 4.19 7.08 -2.63
C MET A 15 3.68 6.01 -3.60
N VAL A 16 4.25 5.92 -4.83
CA VAL A 16 3.73 5.06 -5.91
C VAL A 16 4.64 3.89 -6.22
N LYS A 17 5.95 4.09 -6.33
CA LYS A 17 7.00 3.12 -6.68
C LYS A 17 8.16 3.19 -5.68
N PHE A 18 7.84 2.82 -4.45
CA PHE A 18 8.76 2.83 -3.31
C PHE A 18 10.13 2.19 -3.59
N LEU A 19 10.16 1.03 -4.25
CA LEU A 19 11.41 0.31 -4.58
C LEU A 19 12.42 1.15 -5.37
N PHE A 20 11.95 1.97 -6.33
CA PHE A 20 12.82 2.75 -7.23
C PHE A 20 13.12 4.15 -6.70
N THR A 21 12.64 4.50 -5.52
CA THR A 21 12.79 5.85 -4.97
C THR A 21 14.24 6.17 -4.63
N GLY A 22 14.99 5.20 -4.09
CA GLY A 22 16.42 5.37 -3.81
C GLY A 22 17.21 5.71 -5.08
N LEU A 23 16.98 4.97 -6.17
CA LEU A 23 17.60 5.24 -7.47
C LEU A 23 17.33 6.67 -7.97
N VAL A 24 16.07 7.12 -7.90
CA VAL A 24 15.68 8.48 -8.31
C VAL A 24 16.33 9.53 -7.40
N SER A 25 16.31 9.32 -6.09
CA SER A 25 16.86 10.28 -5.12
C SER A 25 18.36 10.46 -5.29
N TYR A 26 19.12 9.36 -5.38
CA TYR A 26 20.55 9.42 -5.58
C TYR A 26 20.93 9.96 -6.97
N GLY A 27 20.14 9.65 -8.01
CA GLY A 27 20.31 10.21 -9.34
C GLY A 27 20.08 11.73 -9.41
N LEU A 28 19.30 12.28 -8.47
CA LEU A 28 19.10 13.72 -8.27
C LEU A 28 20.17 14.36 -7.36
N GLY A 29 21.15 13.59 -6.89
CA GLY A 29 22.28 14.10 -6.11
C GLY A 29 22.03 14.16 -4.59
N PHE A 30 20.90 13.69 -4.08
CA PHE A 30 20.62 13.69 -2.64
C PHE A 30 21.55 12.76 -1.86
N THR A 31 21.79 13.12 -0.61
CA THR A 31 22.56 12.31 0.35
C THR A 31 21.73 11.14 0.89
N PHE A 32 22.38 10.22 1.61
CA PHE A 32 21.70 9.11 2.28
C PHE A 32 20.60 9.58 3.23
N MET A 33 20.88 10.60 4.06
CA MET A 33 19.92 11.09 5.05
C MET A 33 18.72 11.76 4.40
N GLU A 34 18.94 12.59 3.39
CA GLU A 34 17.87 13.21 2.61
C GLU A 34 17.01 12.15 1.92
N THR A 35 17.64 11.16 1.28
CA THR A 35 16.94 10.05 0.63
C THR A 35 16.09 9.27 1.62
N PHE A 36 16.63 8.91 2.77
CA PHE A 36 15.89 8.25 3.84
C PHE A 36 14.69 9.08 4.31
N ILE A 37 14.89 10.36 4.62
CA ILE A 37 13.83 11.24 5.15
C ILE A 37 12.71 11.41 4.11
N TYR A 38 13.04 11.74 2.86
CA TYR A 38 12.03 11.96 1.81
C TYR A 38 11.30 10.68 1.45
N MET A 39 12.00 9.54 1.43
CA MET A 39 11.39 8.25 1.18
C MET A 39 10.48 7.80 2.33
N ALA A 40 10.87 8.04 3.58
CA ALA A 40 10.04 7.74 4.75
C ALA A 40 8.78 8.61 4.79
N ILE A 41 8.90 9.91 4.53
CA ILE A 41 7.76 10.84 4.46
C ILE A 41 6.81 10.44 3.34
N GLY A 42 7.32 10.27 2.11
CA GLY A 42 6.49 9.96 0.96
C GLY A 42 5.81 8.60 1.09
N SER A 43 6.53 7.55 1.49
CA SER A 43 5.93 6.23 1.68
C SER A 43 4.90 6.20 2.81
N SER A 44 5.15 6.89 3.93
CA SER A 44 4.20 6.98 5.05
C SER A 44 2.92 7.74 4.66
N LEU A 45 3.06 8.89 4.00
CA LEU A 45 1.93 9.67 3.48
C LEU A 45 1.14 8.88 2.45
N GLY A 46 1.83 8.28 1.47
CA GLY A 46 1.21 7.40 0.47
C GLY A 46 0.43 6.27 1.13
N MET A 47 1.07 5.54 2.05
CA MET A 47 0.46 4.43 2.76
C MET A 47 -0.81 4.85 3.49
N ALA A 48 -0.77 5.96 4.23
CA ALA A 48 -1.94 6.49 4.94
C ALA A 48 -3.06 6.90 3.98
N ILE A 49 -2.73 7.67 2.93
CA ILE A 49 -3.70 8.15 1.94
C ILE A 49 -4.38 6.96 1.24
N PHE A 50 -3.61 6.04 0.67
CA PHE A 50 -4.16 4.90 -0.06
C PHE A 50 -4.91 3.92 0.84
N TYR A 51 -4.49 3.76 2.10
CA TYR A 51 -5.21 2.90 3.04
C TYR A 51 -6.56 3.51 3.43
N LEU A 52 -6.61 4.80 3.77
CA LEU A 52 -7.86 5.49 4.13
C LEU A 52 -8.79 5.59 2.92
N ALA A 53 -8.28 5.99 1.76
CA ALA A 53 -9.03 6.03 0.52
C ALA A 53 -9.56 4.64 0.15
N GLY A 54 -8.71 3.63 0.22
CA GLY A 54 -9.06 2.22 -0.01
C GLY A 54 -10.21 1.77 0.89
N ARG A 55 -10.16 2.07 2.20
CA ARG A 55 -11.26 1.73 3.13
C ARG A 55 -12.59 2.34 2.69
N ARG A 56 -12.61 3.63 2.32
CA ARG A 56 -13.84 4.33 1.89
C ARG A 56 -14.37 3.81 0.56
N VAL A 57 -13.49 3.68 -0.43
CA VAL A 57 -13.83 3.19 -1.77
C VAL A 57 -14.37 1.76 -1.71
N LEU A 58 -13.74 0.89 -0.90
CA LEU A 58 -14.23 -0.48 -0.73
C LEU A 58 -15.56 -0.56 0.01
N GLU A 59 -15.81 0.32 0.99
CA GLU A 59 -17.10 0.40 1.66
C GLU A 59 -18.20 0.80 0.68
N TRP A 60 -17.92 1.79 -0.19
CA TRP A 60 -18.83 2.20 -1.25
C TRP A 60 -19.13 1.06 -2.24
N PHE A 61 -18.10 0.34 -2.70
CA PHE A 61 -18.29 -0.84 -3.54
C PHE A 61 -19.06 -1.95 -2.84
N ARG A 62 -18.84 -2.17 -1.53
CA ARG A 62 -19.58 -3.15 -0.72
C ARG A 62 -21.06 -2.78 -0.64
N GLN A 63 -21.39 -1.53 -0.34
CA GLN A 63 -22.77 -1.07 -0.29
C GLN A 63 -23.46 -1.19 -1.66
N ARG A 64 -22.76 -0.82 -2.75
CA ARG A 64 -23.26 -1.00 -4.12
C ARG A 64 -23.50 -2.47 -4.45
N PHE A 65 -22.61 -3.36 -4.02
CA PHE A 65 -22.76 -4.81 -4.18
C PHE A 65 -23.97 -5.35 -3.41
N ILE A 66 -24.15 -4.94 -2.15
CA ILE A 66 -25.29 -5.33 -1.32
C ILE A 66 -26.61 -4.87 -1.96
N ARG A 67 -26.71 -3.60 -2.36
CA ARG A 67 -27.89 -3.06 -3.05
C ARG A 67 -28.26 -3.86 -4.30
N ARG A 68 -27.27 -4.12 -5.17
CA ARG A 68 -27.47 -4.95 -6.38
C ARG A 68 -27.83 -6.40 -6.07
N SER A 69 -27.35 -6.94 -4.94
CA SER A 69 -27.71 -8.29 -4.50
C SER A 69 -29.15 -8.34 -4.00
N LEU A 70 -29.61 -7.33 -3.26
CA LEU A 70 -31.00 -7.20 -2.80
C LEU A 70 -31.96 -7.02 -3.99
N GLU A 71 -31.62 -6.17 -4.95
CA GLU A 71 -32.39 -5.99 -6.20
C GLU A 71 -32.50 -7.29 -7.00
N ARG A 72 -31.43 -8.09 -7.07
CA ARG A 72 -31.46 -9.41 -7.72
C ARG A 72 -32.37 -10.40 -7.00
N LYS A 73 -32.33 -10.41 -5.66
CA LYS A 73 -33.22 -11.24 -4.85
C LYS A 73 -34.69 -10.85 -5.04
N ALA A 74 -34.98 -9.55 -5.10
CA ALA A 74 -36.33 -9.04 -5.42
C ALA A 74 -36.80 -9.44 -6.84
N LYS A 75 -35.87 -9.64 -7.78
CA LYS A 75 -36.13 -10.11 -9.15
C LYS A 75 -36.11 -11.64 -9.30
N GLY A 76 -36.00 -12.41 -8.21
CA GLY A 76 -35.94 -13.88 -8.24
C GLY A 76 -34.66 -14.47 -8.85
N LEU A 77 -33.61 -13.66 -9.07
CA LEU A 77 -32.36 -14.11 -9.67
C LEU A 77 -31.44 -14.78 -8.63
N PRO A 78 -30.64 -15.80 -9.02
CA PRO A 78 -29.73 -16.47 -8.11
C PRO A 78 -28.65 -15.52 -7.56
N PRO A 79 -28.21 -15.73 -6.30
CA PRO A 79 -27.21 -14.89 -5.66
C PRO A 79 -25.85 -14.99 -6.36
N LYS A 80 -25.12 -13.86 -6.39
CA LYS A 80 -23.78 -13.83 -6.99
C LYS A 80 -22.79 -14.59 -6.10
N ARG A 81 -21.89 -15.37 -6.70
CA ARG A 81 -20.89 -16.17 -5.97
C ARG A 81 -19.99 -15.29 -5.09
N VAL A 82 -19.99 -15.54 -3.78
CA VAL A 82 -19.20 -14.82 -2.78
C VAL A 82 -17.74 -15.31 -2.75
N PHE A 83 -17.52 -16.62 -2.93
CA PHE A 83 -16.18 -17.23 -2.96
C PHE A 83 -15.65 -17.40 -4.39
N THR A 84 -15.19 -16.30 -4.98
CA THR A 84 -14.44 -16.30 -6.24
C THR A 84 -13.03 -16.87 -6.05
N ARG A 85 -12.35 -17.27 -7.15
CA ARG A 85 -10.96 -17.78 -7.10
C ARG A 85 -10.02 -16.80 -6.38
N THR A 86 -10.18 -15.50 -6.64
CA THR A 86 -9.45 -14.42 -5.98
C THR A 86 -9.73 -14.35 -4.48
N ASN A 87 -11.00 -14.46 -4.04
CA ASN A 87 -11.32 -14.46 -2.61
C ASN A 87 -10.73 -15.69 -1.89
N ARG A 88 -10.73 -16.87 -2.51
CA ARG A 88 -10.12 -18.07 -1.92
C ARG A 88 -8.59 -17.98 -1.81
N MET A 89 -7.92 -17.50 -2.85
CA MET A 89 -6.46 -17.28 -2.81
C MET A 89 -6.09 -16.30 -1.70
N ILE A 90 -6.89 -15.26 -1.50
CA ILE A 90 -6.60 -14.25 -0.48
C ILE A 90 -6.95 -14.73 0.94
N VAL A 91 -7.99 -15.54 1.10
CA VAL A 91 -8.25 -16.24 2.39
C VAL A 91 -7.08 -17.18 2.73
N LYS A 92 -6.50 -17.87 1.74
CA LYS A 92 -5.29 -18.69 1.95
C LYS A 92 -4.08 -17.85 2.35
N LEU A 93 -3.82 -16.73 1.67
CA LEU A 93 -2.73 -15.79 2.04
C LEU A 93 -2.92 -15.20 3.45
N LYS A 94 -4.16 -14.88 3.82
CA LYS A 94 -4.50 -14.45 5.19
C LYS A 94 -4.20 -15.55 6.22
N GLY A 95 -4.46 -16.81 5.86
CA GLY A 95 -4.27 -17.96 6.74
C GLY A 95 -2.81 -18.32 7.03
N SER A 96 -1.86 -17.99 6.15
CA SER A 96 -0.45 -18.38 6.31
C SER A 96 0.48 -17.25 6.78
N TYR A 97 0.26 -16.00 6.37
CA TYR A 97 1.21 -14.90 6.63
C TYR A 97 0.61 -13.70 7.40
N GLY A 98 -0.72 -13.59 7.48
CA GLY A 98 -1.41 -12.56 8.26
C GLY A 98 -1.03 -11.12 7.89
N LEU A 99 -1.24 -10.19 8.84
CA LEU A 99 -0.87 -8.78 8.68
C LEU A 99 0.65 -8.58 8.62
N PHE A 100 1.40 -9.38 9.40
CA PHE A 100 2.85 -9.23 9.50
C PHE A 100 3.57 -9.56 8.19
N GLY A 101 3.24 -10.68 7.53
CA GLY A 101 3.87 -11.01 6.25
C GLY A 101 3.46 -10.05 5.12
N LEU A 102 2.24 -9.50 5.16
CA LEU A 102 1.85 -8.41 4.26
C LEU A 102 2.71 -7.18 4.52
N ALA A 103 2.88 -6.79 5.79
CA ALA A 103 3.67 -5.63 6.15
C ALA A 103 5.14 -5.79 5.76
N VAL A 104 5.76 -6.94 6.00
CA VAL A 104 7.19 -7.15 5.72
C VAL A 104 7.48 -7.27 4.22
N LEU A 105 6.67 -8.01 3.46
CA LEU A 105 7.02 -8.35 2.08
C LEU A 105 6.43 -7.37 1.06
N ALA A 106 5.22 -6.87 1.29
CA ALA A 106 4.46 -6.19 0.23
C ALA A 106 4.90 -4.75 -0.07
N PRO A 107 5.34 -3.90 0.87
CA PRO A 107 5.67 -2.52 0.54
C PRO A 107 6.74 -2.35 -0.56
N PRO A 108 7.87 -3.09 -0.54
CA PRO A 108 8.84 -3.02 -1.64
C PRO A 108 8.41 -3.80 -2.90
N THR A 109 7.73 -4.95 -2.77
CA THR A 109 7.43 -5.81 -3.94
C THR A 109 6.15 -5.42 -4.67
N LEU A 110 5.10 -5.07 -3.92
CA LEU A 110 3.74 -4.83 -4.42
C LEU A 110 3.40 -3.36 -4.55
N SER A 111 4.33 -2.44 -4.31
CA SER A 111 4.08 -0.99 -4.22
C SER A 111 3.19 -0.58 -3.04
N VAL A 112 3.37 0.67 -2.59
CA VAL A 112 2.61 1.26 -1.48
C VAL A 112 1.11 1.32 -1.76
N PRO A 113 0.61 1.76 -2.95
CA PRO A 113 -0.83 1.87 -3.19
C PRO A 113 -1.55 0.52 -3.13
N ILE A 114 -0.99 -0.51 -3.77
CA ILE A 114 -1.61 -1.84 -3.80
C ILE A 114 -1.56 -2.48 -2.41
N THR A 115 -0.43 -2.38 -1.72
CA THR A 115 -0.28 -2.90 -0.33
C THR A 115 -1.31 -2.26 0.59
N ALA A 116 -1.46 -0.93 0.52
CA ALA A 116 -2.41 -0.18 1.32
C ALA A 116 -3.87 -0.59 1.02
N VAL A 117 -4.24 -0.75 -0.25
CA VAL A 117 -5.60 -1.16 -0.65
C VAL A 117 -5.90 -2.61 -0.25
N VAL A 118 -4.93 -3.52 -0.40
CA VAL A 118 -5.05 -4.92 0.04
C VAL A 118 -5.22 -4.97 1.57
N ALA A 119 -4.41 -4.22 2.31
CA ALA A 119 -4.57 -4.11 3.75
C ALA A 119 -5.93 -3.53 4.15
N ALA A 120 -6.38 -2.46 3.49
CA ALA A 120 -7.68 -1.86 3.71
C ALA A 120 -8.84 -2.82 3.37
N LYS A 121 -8.65 -3.76 2.45
CA LYS A 121 -9.67 -4.75 2.10
C LYS A 121 -9.80 -5.83 3.16
N TYR A 122 -8.68 -6.36 3.63
CA TYR A 122 -8.65 -7.61 4.40
C TYR A 122 -8.41 -7.40 5.91
N PHE A 123 -7.69 -6.34 6.27
CA PHE A 123 -7.25 -6.08 7.65
C PHE A 123 -7.85 -4.82 8.26
N ARG A 124 -8.73 -4.10 7.56
CA ARG A 124 -9.39 -2.86 8.07
C ARG A 124 -10.09 -2.94 9.43
N HIS A 125 -10.43 -4.15 9.89
CA HIS A 125 -11.08 -4.36 11.19
C HIS A 125 -10.06 -4.34 12.34
N ASP A 126 -8.78 -4.58 12.04
CA ASP A 126 -7.68 -4.49 13.00
C ASP A 126 -7.12 -3.06 12.99
N ARG A 127 -7.17 -2.41 14.15
CA ARG A 127 -6.65 -1.04 14.37
C ARG A 127 -5.12 -0.97 14.25
N ARG A 128 -4.42 -2.09 14.42
CA ARG A 128 -2.96 -2.19 14.32
C ARG A 128 -2.48 -2.16 12.86
N THR A 129 -3.35 -2.43 11.89
CA THR A 129 -2.99 -2.51 10.46
C THR A 129 -2.22 -1.30 9.95
N LEU A 130 -2.74 -0.09 10.15
CA LEU A 130 -2.09 1.12 9.64
C LEU A 130 -0.77 1.40 10.37
N PRO A 131 -0.70 1.40 11.72
CA PRO A 131 0.58 1.52 12.44
C PRO A 131 1.63 0.50 12.01
N THR A 132 1.27 -0.78 11.85
CA THR A 132 2.21 -1.83 11.42
C THR A 132 2.75 -1.57 10.02
N LEU A 133 1.90 -1.11 9.09
CA LEU A 133 2.34 -0.76 7.73
C LEU A 133 3.25 0.47 7.73
N LEU A 134 2.95 1.48 8.54
CA LEU A 134 3.79 2.67 8.70
C LEU A 134 5.18 2.33 9.24
N ILE A 135 5.24 1.52 10.30
CA ILE A 135 6.51 1.03 10.84
C ILE A 135 7.28 0.26 9.76
N SER A 136 6.59 -0.59 9.00
CA SER A 136 7.25 -1.36 7.93
C SER A 136 7.84 -0.48 6.84
N VAL A 137 7.10 0.52 6.34
CA VAL A 137 7.65 1.42 5.31
C VAL A 137 8.83 2.24 5.84
N ILE A 138 8.85 2.59 7.13
CA ILE A 138 9.99 3.27 7.75
C ILE A 138 11.21 2.34 7.80
N ILE A 139 11.05 1.10 8.24
CA ILE A 139 12.13 0.09 8.25
C ILE A 139 12.68 -0.11 6.84
N TRP A 140 11.80 -0.31 5.87
CA TRP A 140 12.23 -0.46 4.48
C TRP A 140 12.81 0.81 3.88
N SER A 141 12.44 1.99 4.39
CA SER A 141 13.04 3.24 3.94
C SER A 141 14.53 3.26 4.29
N VAL A 142 14.91 2.76 5.46
CA VAL A 142 16.33 2.60 5.82
C VAL A 142 17.00 1.57 4.92
N VAL A 143 16.40 0.39 4.76
CA VAL A 143 16.97 -0.73 3.98
C VAL A 143 17.18 -0.35 2.51
N LEU A 144 16.18 0.25 1.87
CA LEU A 144 16.29 0.65 0.47
C LEU A 144 17.23 1.83 0.27
N SER A 145 17.25 2.80 1.18
CA SER A 145 18.24 3.90 1.12
C SER A 145 19.65 3.37 1.21
N ALA A 146 19.90 2.38 2.08
CA ALA A 146 21.21 1.75 2.22
C ALA A 146 21.57 0.89 1.00
N ALA A 147 20.63 0.06 0.53
CA ALA A 147 20.83 -0.80 -0.64
C ALA A 147 21.17 0.00 -1.90
N TRP A 148 20.41 1.06 -2.20
CA TRP A 148 20.70 1.93 -3.34
C TRP A 148 21.94 2.81 -3.12
N GLY A 149 22.19 3.24 -1.89
CA GLY A 149 23.35 4.06 -1.55
C GLY A 149 24.67 3.31 -1.71
N GLY A 150 24.68 2.00 -1.49
CA GLY A 150 25.86 1.15 -1.71
C GLY A 150 26.09 0.72 -3.16
N ILE A 151 25.12 0.93 -4.06
CA ILE A 151 25.24 0.62 -5.50
C ILE A 151 25.73 1.85 -6.29
N ARG A 152 25.57 3.06 -5.73
CA ARG A 152 26.07 4.33 -6.27
C ARG A 152 27.59 4.45 -6.07
#